data_AF-A0A2E0SIT7-F1
#
_entry.id   AF-A0A2E0SIT7-F1
#
_cell.length_a   1.000
_cell.length_b   1.000
_cell.length_c   1.000
_cell.angle_alpha   90.00
_cell.angle_beta   90.00
_cell.angle_gamma   90.00
#
_symmetry.space_group_name_H-M   'P 1'
#
loop_
_entity.id
_entity.type
_entity.pdbx_description
1 polymer ?
#
loop_
_entity_poly.entity_id
_entity_poly.type
_entity_poly.pdbx_seq_one_letter_code
_entity_poly.pdbx_strand_id
1 'polypeptide(L)'
;MKIEIDAEQLQKAIARYRAERLPGERYSLTERVAREVVTETIDLSPVETGKSRAGWLASLSRLSGVFASTGGDEGEPSGELQRSKAKDRSEIRVTNEVEYINYLEYGTRNVPAFGMVRRALMRVTDRLRRRG
;
A
#
# COMPACT_ATOMS: atom_id res chain seq x y z
N MET A 1 0.25 43.69 -17.34
CA MET A 1 1.30 43.12 -16.47
C MET A 1 1.87 41.91 -17.20
N LYS A 2 3.16 41.94 -17.56
CA LYS A 2 3.84 40.85 -18.28
C LYS A 2 4.73 40.13 -17.27
N ILE A 3 4.56 38.82 -17.12
CA ILE A 3 5.41 38.01 -16.25
C ILE A 3 6.44 37.35 -17.18
N GLU A 4 7.71 37.73 -17.03
CA GLU A 4 8.82 37.07 -17.70
C GLU A 4 9.45 36.08 -16.72
N ILE A 5 9.47 34.80 -17.09
CA ILE A 5 10.06 33.73 -16.28
C ILE A 5 11.45 33.46 -16.83
N ASP A 6 12.46 33.62 -15.98
CA ASP A 6 13.83 33.21 -16.27
C ASP A 6 13.89 31.68 -16.37
N ALA A 7 14.05 31.20 -17.60
CA ALA A 7 14.09 29.77 -17.90
C ALA A 7 15.26 29.06 -17.21
N GLU A 8 16.41 29.73 -17.04
CA GLU A 8 17.60 29.13 -16.43
C GLU A 8 17.39 28.95 -14.92
N GLN A 9 16.84 29.97 -14.25
CA GLN A 9 16.48 29.88 -12.84
C GLN A 9 15.40 28.83 -12.60
N LEU A 10 14.40 28.74 -13.49
CA LEU A 10 13.38 27.72 -13.41
C LEU A 10 13.96 26.31 -13.51
N GLN A 11 14.88 26.06 -14.46
CA GLN A 11 15.53 24.75 -14.61
C GLN A 11 16.36 24.38 -13.38
N LYS A 12 17.12 25.33 -12.81
CA LYS A 12 17.86 25.11 -11.56
C LYS A 12 16.93 24.77 -10.39
N ALA A 13 15.81 25.48 -10.27
CA ALA A 13 14.81 25.21 -9.25
C ALA A 13 14.17 23.81 -9.40
N ILE A 14 13.81 23.42 -10.64
CA ILE A 14 13.27 22.08 -10.92
C ILE A 14 14.29 20.99 -10.59
N ALA A 15 15.55 21.16 -10.99
CA ALA A 15 16.62 20.20 -10.71
C ALA A 15 16.81 20.01 -9.19
N ARG A 16 16.82 21.13 -8.44
CA ARG A 16 16.91 21.11 -6.99
C ARG A 16 15.73 20.39 -6.35
N TYR A 17 14.50 20.71 -6.76
CA TYR A 17 13.31 20.04 -6.25
C TYR A 17 13.33 18.52 -6.53
N ARG A 18 13.74 18.11 -7.74
CA ARG A 18 13.88 16.71 -8.11
C ARG A 18 14.90 15.95 -7.25
N ALA A 19 15.98 16.61 -6.84
CA ALA A 19 17.02 16.00 -6.02
C ALA A 19 16.64 15.96 -4.53
N GLU A 20 16.07 17.04 -4.01
CA GLU A 20 15.90 17.23 -2.56
C GLU A 20 14.52 16.80 -2.04
N ARG A 21 13.45 17.01 -2.82
CA ARG A 21 12.06 16.88 -2.35
C ARG A 21 11.33 15.70 -2.96
N LEU A 22 11.47 15.54 -4.28
CA LEU A 22 10.74 14.52 -5.03
C LEU A 22 10.90 13.09 -4.48
N PRO A 23 12.09 12.62 -4.03
CA PRO A 23 12.21 11.27 -3.47
C PRO A 23 11.39 11.05 -2.20
N GLY A 24 11.33 12.07 -1.33
CA GLY A 24 10.53 12.03 -0.10
C GLY A 24 9.04 12.02 -0.40
N GLU A 25 8.59 12.92 -1.28
CA GLU A 25 7.18 13.02 -1.67
C GLU A 25 6.70 11.75 -2.40
N ARG A 26 7.52 11.20 -3.31
CA ARG A 26 7.24 9.93 -3.99
C ARG A 26 7.07 8.80 -2.98
N TYR A 27 7.95 8.72 -1.98
CA TYR A 27 7.85 7.70 -0.95
C TYR A 27 6.59 7.88 -0.10
N SER A 28 6.26 9.10 0.33
CA SER A 28 5.04 9.38 1.09
C SER A 28 3.78 9.05 0.30
N LEU A 29 3.77 9.31 -1.01
CA LEU A 29 2.68 8.89 -1.89
C LEU A 29 2.59 7.36 -1.95
N THR A 30 3.71 6.68 -2.15
CA THR A 30 3.76 5.21 -2.21
C THR A 30 3.24 4.58 -0.92
N GLU A 31 3.63 5.14 0.24
CA GLU A 31 3.18 4.69 1.56
C GLU A 31 1.68 4.92 1.77
N ARG A 32 1.16 6.07 1.37
CA ARG A 32 -0.28 6.35 1.44
C ARG A 32 -1.08 5.37 0.57
N VAL A 33 -0.63 5.14 -0.66
CA VAL A 33 -1.27 4.21 -1.59
C VAL A 33 -1.24 2.79 -1.03
N ALA A 34 -0.11 2.34 -0.49
CA ALA A 34 0.01 1.02 0.12
C ALA A 34 -0.97 0.84 1.29
N ARG A 35 -1.08 1.85 2.18
CA ARG A 35 -2.04 1.83 3.29
C ARG A 35 -3.48 1.75 2.78
N GLU A 36 -3.85 2.61 1.83
CA GLU A 36 -5.21 2.60 1.25
C GLU A 36 -5.55 1.25 0.61
N VAL A 37 -4.62 0.64 -0.13
CA VAL A 37 -4.84 -0.68 -0.75
C VAL A 37 -5.02 -1.77 0.30
N VAL A 38 -4.20 -1.80 1.35
CA VAL A 38 -4.32 -2.79 2.43
C VAL A 38 -5.63 -2.61 3.19
N THR A 39 -6.02 -1.37 3.52
CA THR A 39 -7.31 -1.08 4.16
C THR A 39 -8.48 -1.56 3.31
N GLU A 40 -8.51 -1.23 2.02
CA GLU A 40 -9.57 -1.70 1.12
C GLU A 40 -9.57 -3.24 0.97
N THR A 41 -8.40 -3.87 1.04
CA THR A 41 -8.29 -5.34 1.01
C THR A 41 -8.91 -5.96 2.27
N ILE A 42 -8.69 -5.35 3.44
CA ILE A 42 -9.31 -5.77 4.72
C ILE A 42 -10.83 -5.60 4.66
N ASP A 43 -11.32 -4.48 4.13
CA ASP A 43 -12.77 -4.19 4.05
C ASP A 43 -13.50 -5.11 3.06
N LEU A 44 -12.80 -5.54 2.01
CA LEU A 44 -13.31 -6.51 1.04
C LEU A 44 -13.17 -7.96 1.50
N SER A 45 -12.45 -8.23 2.60
CA SER A 45 -12.24 -9.57 3.13
C SER A 45 -13.49 -10.09 3.87
N PRO A 46 -14.06 -11.24 3.46
CA PRO A 46 -15.19 -11.83 4.16
C PRO A 46 -14.87 -12.14 5.62
N VAL A 47 -15.88 -12.09 6.50
CA VAL A 47 -15.71 -12.33 7.94
C VAL A 47 -15.17 -13.74 8.24
N GLU A 48 -15.51 -14.73 7.40
CA GLU A 48 -15.05 -16.12 7.53
C GLU A 48 -13.55 -16.31 7.24
N THR A 49 -12.85 -15.29 6.75
CA THR A 49 -11.40 -15.37 6.43
C THR A 49 -10.51 -14.82 7.56
N GLY A 50 -10.94 -15.00 8.81
CA GLY A 50 -10.34 -14.37 10.02
C GLY A 50 -8.81 -14.37 10.05
N LYS A 51 -8.16 -15.49 9.69
CA LYS A 51 -6.68 -15.58 9.62
C LYS A 51 -6.08 -14.69 8.51
N SER A 52 -6.66 -14.70 7.30
CA SER A 52 -6.21 -13.86 6.20
C SER A 52 -6.39 -12.37 6.52
N ARG A 53 -7.55 -12.01 7.07
CA ARG A 53 -7.81 -10.63 7.55
C ARG A 53 -6.81 -10.21 8.63
N ALA A 54 -6.50 -11.09 9.58
CA ALA A 54 -5.50 -10.83 10.61
C ALA A 54 -4.10 -10.57 10.02
N GLY A 55 -3.69 -11.33 8.99
CA GLY A 55 -2.44 -11.09 8.25
C GLY A 55 -2.39 -9.70 7.60
N TRP A 56 -3.49 -9.26 6.97
CA TRP A 56 -3.57 -7.90 6.41
C TRP A 56 -3.58 -6.81 7.48
N LEU A 57 -4.25 -7.03 8.61
CA LEU A 57 -4.24 -6.12 9.75
C LEU A 57 -2.83 -5.96 10.34
N ALA A 58 -2.08 -7.06 10.48
CA ALA A 58 -0.69 -7.01 10.93
C ALA A 58 0.18 -6.18 9.97
N SER A 59 -0.01 -6.38 8.66
CA SER A 59 0.66 -5.56 7.64
C SER A 59 0.28 -4.08 7.69
N LEU A 60 -1.00 -3.75 7.92
CA LEU A 60 -1.47 -2.36 8.08
C LEU A 60 -0.86 -1.68 9.33
N SER A 61 -0.77 -2.42 10.43
CA SER A 61 -0.12 -1.98 11.67
C SER A 61 1.36 -1.66 11.43
N ARG A 62 2.09 -2.56 10.76
CA ARG A 62 3.50 -2.34 10.36
C ARG A 62 3.67 -1.16 9.40
N LEU A 63 2.74 -0.96 8.47
CA LEU A 63 2.72 0.20 7.57
C LEU A 63 2.47 1.51 8.31
N SER A 64 1.63 1.48 9.34
CA SER A 64 1.24 2.66 10.11
C SER A 64 2.24 3.06 11.18
N GLY A 65 3.24 2.22 11.45
CA GLY A 65 4.21 2.43 12.54
C GLY A 65 3.61 2.17 13.93
N VAL A 66 2.38 1.67 13.99
CA VAL A 66 1.68 1.31 15.22
C VAL A 66 1.82 -0.20 15.36
N PHE A 67 2.84 -0.65 16.08
CA PHE A 67 2.96 -2.05 16.48
C PHE A 67 1.90 -2.30 17.58
N ALA A 68 0.73 -2.80 17.20
CA ALA A 68 -0.10 -3.51 18.15
C ALA A 68 0.55 -4.88 18.33
N SER A 69 1.28 -5.06 19.42
CA SER A 69 1.61 -6.38 19.96
C SER A 69 0.29 -7.09 20.26
N THR A 70 -0.25 -7.83 19.29
CA THR A 70 -1.34 -8.75 19.54
C THR A 70 -0.72 -10.04 20.05
N GLY A 71 -0.36 -10.04 21.33
CA GLY A 71 0.02 -11.25 22.04
C GLY A 71 -1.12 -12.26 22.05
N GLY A 72 -0.79 -13.52 21.78
CA GLY A 72 -1.71 -14.65 21.84
C GLY A 72 -1.15 -15.86 21.09
N ASP A 73 -0.86 -16.92 21.84
CA ASP A 73 -0.23 -18.20 21.46
C ASP A 73 -1.00 -19.07 20.44
N GLU A 74 -1.81 -18.49 19.55
CA GLU A 74 -2.50 -19.24 18.49
C GLU A 74 -2.43 -18.50 17.14
N GLY A 75 -1.39 -18.82 16.36
CA GLY A 75 -1.28 -18.43 14.95
C GLY A 75 -0.96 -16.95 14.76
N GLU A 76 0.30 -16.59 14.99
CA GLU A 76 0.82 -15.25 14.71
C GLU A 76 0.44 -14.79 13.29
N PRO A 77 -0.21 -13.62 13.12
CA PRO A 77 -0.44 -13.06 11.80
C PRO A 77 0.91 -12.62 11.20
N SER A 78 1.50 -13.51 10.42
CA SER A 78 2.76 -13.28 9.75
C SER A 78 2.52 -12.51 8.45
N GLY A 79 3.11 -11.33 8.38
CA GLY A 79 2.94 -10.40 7.28
C GLY A 79 4.26 -9.67 7.03
N GLU A 80 4.82 -9.82 5.85
CA GLU A 80 6.11 -9.24 5.54
C GLU A 80 5.93 -7.82 4.99
N LEU A 81 6.76 -6.88 5.46
CA LEU A 81 6.81 -5.52 4.92
C LEU A 81 8.23 -5.18 4.50
N GLN A 82 8.48 -5.12 3.20
CA GLN A 82 9.75 -4.65 2.65
C GLN A 82 9.59 -3.25 2.07
N ARG A 83 10.57 -2.37 2.37
CA ARG A 83 10.61 -0.99 1.89
C ARG A 83 11.90 -0.79 1.09
N SER A 84 11.80 -0.28 -0.12
CA SER A 84 12.95 0.05 -0.96
C SER A 84 12.86 1.49 -1.48
N LYS A 85 13.96 2.22 -1.39
CA LYS A 85 14.11 3.59 -1.89
C LYS A 85 15.31 3.62 -2.84
N ALA A 86 15.04 3.71 -4.13
CA ALA A 86 16.03 4.04 -5.15
C ALA A 86 15.90 5.51 -5.56
N LYS A 87 16.88 6.01 -6.33
CA LYS A 87 16.93 7.41 -6.78
C LYS A 87 15.67 7.81 -7.55
N ASP A 88 15.17 6.91 -8.39
CA ASP A 88 14.04 7.08 -9.30
C ASP A 88 12.78 6.29 -8.89
N ARG A 89 12.90 5.31 -7.97
CA ARG A 89 11.81 4.43 -7.56
C ARG A 89 11.63 4.39 -6.05
N SER A 90 10.38 4.29 -5.62
CA SER A 90 10.01 3.93 -4.24
C SER A 90 9.10 2.72 -4.31
N GLU A 91 9.38 1.71 -3.50
CA GLU A 91 8.64 0.45 -3.51
C GLU A 91 8.33 0.01 -2.09
N ILE A 92 7.10 -0.45 -1.90
CA ILE A 92 6.61 -1.07 -0.68
C ILE A 92 6.00 -2.40 -1.08
N ARG A 93 6.55 -3.49 -0.55
CA ARG A 93 6.03 -4.84 -0.73
C ARG A 93 5.36 -5.27 0.58
N VAL A 94 4.11 -5.68 0.46
CA VAL A 94 3.31 -6.19 1.56
C VAL A 94 2.94 -7.63 1.23
N THR A 95 3.37 -8.57 2.06
CA THR A 95 3.08 -10.00 1.90
C THR A 95 2.16 -10.44 3.03
N ASN A 96 1.13 -11.21 2.70
CA ASN A 96 0.33 -11.95 3.68
C ASN A 96 0.72 -13.42 3.55
N GLU A 97 1.30 -14.00 4.60
CA GLU A 97 1.89 -15.34 4.55
C GLU A 97 0.90 -16.45 4.93
N VAL A 98 -0.39 -16.12 5.10
CA VAL A 98 -1.42 -17.11 5.44
C VAL A 98 -1.61 -18.09 4.27
N GLU A 99 -1.05 -19.29 4.46
CA GLU A 99 -0.89 -20.37 3.47
C GLU A 99 -2.23 -20.94 2.93
N TYR A 100 -3.35 -20.73 3.64
CA TYR A 100 -4.65 -21.32 3.31
C TYR A 100 -5.57 -20.46 2.41
N ILE A 101 -5.07 -19.38 1.80
CA ILE A 101 -5.90 -18.54 0.92
C ILE A 101 -6.46 -19.33 -0.28
N ASN A 102 -5.78 -20.39 -0.72
CA ASN A 102 -6.24 -21.31 -1.76
C ASN A 102 -7.38 -22.25 -1.28
N TYR A 103 -7.51 -22.51 0.02
CA TYR A 103 -8.54 -23.42 0.58
C TYR A 103 -9.81 -22.70 1.02
N LEU A 104 -9.76 -21.36 1.18
CA LEU A 104 -10.96 -20.52 1.36
C LEU A 104 -11.94 -20.63 0.18
N GLU A 105 -11.45 -21.10 -0.99
CA GLU A 105 -12.25 -21.41 -2.17
C GLU A 105 -13.30 -22.52 -1.96
N TYR A 106 -13.17 -23.36 -0.92
CA TYR A 106 -14.13 -24.44 -0.67
C TYR A 106 -15.36 -24.05 0.16
N GLY A 107 -15.32 -22.93 0.89
CA GLY A 107 -16.42 -22.46 1.75
C GLY A 107 -17.23 -21.31 1.16
N THR A 108 -16.57 -20.36 0.50
CA THR A 108 -17.21 -19.17 -0.08
C THR A 108 -17.27 -19.31 -1.61
N ARG A 109 -18.44 -19.70 -2.13
CA ARG A 109 -18.68 -19.77 -3.58
C ARG A 109 -18.31 -18.43 -4.25
N ASN A 110 -17.33 -18.48 -5.17
CA ASN A 110 -17.08 -17.52 -6.26
C ASN A 110 -16.23 -16.25 -6.02
N VAL A 111 -15.34 -16.17 -5.03
CA VAL A 111 -14.33 -15.08 -5.00
C VAL A 111 -12.92 -15.65 -4.94
N PRO A 112 -12.11 -15.56 -6.02
CA PRO A 112 -10.73 -16.02 -5.97
C PRO A 112 -9.96 -15.19 -4.94
N ALA A 113 -9.00 -15.82 -4.26
CA ALA A 113 -8.22 -15.18 -3.19
C ALA A 113 -7.60 -13.81 -3.59
N PHE A 114 -7.18 -13.69 -4.85
CA PHE A 114 -6.62 -12.46 -5.42
C PHE A 114 -7.65 -11.39 -5.81
N GLY A 115 -8.94 -11.75 -5.85
CA GLY A 115 -10.03 -10.88 -6.28
C GLY A 115 -10.18 -9.65 -5.38
N MET A 116 -9.91 -9.78 -4.08
CA MET A 116 -10.00 -8.68 -3.11
C MET A 116 -8.88 -7.64 -3.35
N VAL A 117 -7.64 -8.11 -3.45
CA VAL A 117 -6.47 -7.26 -3.74
C VAL A 117 -6.65 -6.55 -5.09
N ARG A 118 -7.10 -7.27 -6.12
CA ARG A 118 -7.36 -6.68 -7.44
C ARG A 118 -8.43 -5.57 -7.38
N ARG A 119 -9.54 -5.81 -6.69
CA ARG A 119 -10.62 -4.81 -6.52
C ARG A 119 -10.15 -3.60 -5.71
N ALA A 120 -9.38 -3.83 -4.65
CA ALA A 120 -8.76 -2.76 -3.86
C ALA A 120 -7.85 -1.88 -4.73
N LEU A 121 -6.95 -2.49 -5.51
CA LEU A 121 -6.08 -1.76 -6.45
C LEU A 121 -6.86 -0.94 -7.47
N MET A 122 -7.93 -1.49 -8.05
CA MET A 122 -8.79 -0.76 -8.98
C MET A 122 -9.43 0.47 -8.32
N ARG A 123 -10.01 0.31 -7.14
CA ARG A 123 -10.66 1.41 -6.40
C ARG A 123 -9.70 2.54 -6.04
N VAL A 124 -8.51 2.18 -5.55
CA VAL A 124 -7.48 3.17 -5.20
C VAL A 124 -6.98 3.88 -6.46
N THR A 125 -6.71 3.14 -7.54
CA THR A 125 -6.28 3.71 -8.82
C THR A 125 -7.30 4.68 -9.40
N ASP A 126 -8.59 4.33 -9.37
CA ASP A 126 -9.67 5.20 -9.85
C ASP A 126 -9.79 6.48 -9.01
N ARG A 127 -9.58 6.40 -7.68
CA ARG A 127 -9.54 7.59 -6.81
C ARG A 127 -8.35 8.49 -7.13
N LEU A 128 -7.17 7.91 -7.37
CA LEU A 128 -5.98 8.69 -7.76
C LEU A 128 -6.21 9.42 -9.09
N ARG A 129 -6.81 8.75 -10.08
CA ARG A 129 -7.15 9.35 -11.38
C ARG A 129 -8.14 10.49 -11.30
N ARG A 130 -9.06 10.48 -10.33
CA ARG A 130 -10.03 11.57 -10.13
C ARG A 130 -9.46 12.76 -9.37
N ARG A 131 -8.29 12.63 -8.73
CA ARG A 131 -7.64 13.67 -7.91
C ARG A 131 -6.51 14.41 -8.64
N GLY A 132 -6.00 13.86 -9.73
CA GLY A 132 -4.99 14.49 -10.59
C GLY A 132 -5.64 15.12 -11.81
#